data_AF-A0A7C9RRT3-F1
#
_entry.id   AF-A0A7C9RRT3-F1
#
_cell.length_a   1.000
_cell.length_b   1.000
_cell.length_c   1.000
_cell.angle_alpha   90.00
_cell.angle_beta   90.00
_cell.angle_gamma   90.00
#
_symmetry.space_group_name_H-M   'P 1'
#
loop_
_entity.id
_entity.type
_entity.pdbx_description
1 polymer ?
#
loop_
_entity_poly.entity_id
_entity_poly.type
_entity_poly.pdbx_seq_one_letter_code
_entity_poly.pdbx_strand_id
1 'polypeptide(L)'
;MADPIRLRARALLDDLPEEADFVSQFAAPFALGVVGDVLGVPEKDFPLFREFVAPVLELTSGEEVSERVLGSYFAAMNEFCAYFGRSDVFKGGQLSEQERLSLCLAVVVAGTDSTTNLLASTLLRLDRRERRLGGVVEEVVRLDAPFIGFFRTATRPVAMGGVKIAEGEHLFLDYAAGNRDPKVFTEDFDPGRPSVPAHLGFGHGPHYCLGAQLARLEGRIVAEELLDRSSEVAEQPGDVRYRRHLISHGPAALRFRPGRRPA
;
A
#
# COMPACT_ATOMS: atom_id res chain seq x y z
N MET A 1 -0.38 15.10 -11.15
CA MET A 1 0.03 14.27 -10.01
C MET A 1 1.44 13.69 -10.15
N ALA A 2 1.91 13.29 -11.34
CA ALA A 2 3.24 12.65 -11.47
C ALA A 2 4.41 13.51 -10.96
N ASP A 3 4.47 14.80 -11.29
CA ASP A 3 5.60 15.66 -10.87
C ASP A 3 5.67 15.88 -9.35
N PRO A 4 4.56 16.24 -8.64
CA PRO A 4 4.56 16.31 -7.18
C PRO A 4 5.01 15.01 -6.50
N ILE A 5 4.52 13.86 -6.97
CA ILE A 5 4.88 12.54 -6.43
C ILE A 5 6.39 12.29 -6.61
N ARG A 6 6.95 12.60 -7.79
CA ARG A 6 8.38 12.45 -8.05
C ARG A 6 9.23 13.39 -7.20
N LEU A 7 8.81 14.63 -7.01
CA LEU A 7 9.49 15.59 -6.15
C LEU A 7 9.50 15.10 -4.69
N ARG A 8 8.37 14.58 -4.19
CA ARG A 8 8.28 13.98 -2.86
C ARG A 8 9.21 12.77 -2.71
N ALA A 9 9.24 11.86 -3.69
CA ALA A 9 10.15 10.73 -3.69
C ALA A 9 11.62 11.18 -3.61
N ARG A 10 12.01 12.17 -4.42
CA ARG A 10 13.38 12.70 -4.42
C ARG A 10 13.75 13.33 -3.09
N ALA A 11 12.92 14.25 -2.58
CA ALA A 11 13.16 14.92 -1.32
C ALA A 11 13.35 13.92 -0.18
N LEU A 12 12.46 12.94 -0.07
CA LEU A 12 12.58 11.90 0.96
C LEU A 12 13.85 11.06 0.79
N LEU A 13 14.21 10.66 -0.44
CA LEU A 13 15.46 9.91 -0.68
C LEU A 13 16.71 10.74 -0.39
N ASP A 14 16.69 12.05 -0.64
CA ASP A 14 17.81 12.96 -0.40
C ASP A 14 18.06 13.20 1.09
N ASP A 15 16.99 13.16 1.90
CA ASP A 15 17.06 13.35 3.36
C ASP A 15 17.39 12.06 4.13
N LEU A 16 17.48 10.90 3.46
CA LEU A 16 17.83 9.66 4.13
C LEU A 16 19.30 9.64 4.57
N PRO A 17 19.60 9.06 5.76
CA PRO A 17 20.97 8.79 6.17
C PRO A 17 21.63 7.73 5.27
N GLU A 18 22.94 7.58 5.38
CA GLU A 18 23.74 6.61 4.60
C GLU A 18 23.24 5.16 4.73
N GLU A 19 22.75 4.79 5.92
CA GLU A 19 21.99 3.57 6.14
C GLU A 19 20.65 3.90 6.78
N ALA A 20 19.57 3.43 6.15
CA ALA A 20 18.19 3.64 6.59
C ALA A 20 17.39 2.35 6.56
N ASP A 21 16.25 2.34 7.26
CA ASP A 21 15.16 1.39 7.00
C ASP A 21 14.22 1.97 5.94
N PHE A 22 14.19 1.34 4.77
CA PHE A 22 13.36 1.78 3.65
C PHE A 22 11.86 1.79 3.99
N VAL A 23 11.39 0.85 4.82
CA VAL A 23 9.96 0.73 5.12
C VAL A 23 9.51 1.93 5.96
N SER A 24 10.13 2.13 7.12
CA SER A 24 9.72 3.16 8.07
C SER A 24 10.21 4.57 7.72
N GLN A 25 11.37 4.71 7.08
CA GLN A 25 11.98 6.02 6.81
C GLN A 25 11.69 6.57 5.40
N PHE A 26 11.25 5.73 4.46
CA PHE A 26 10.90 6.17 3.11
C PHE A 26 9.49 5.78 2.68
N ALA A 27 9.18 4.48 2.58
CA ALA A 27 7.96 3.98 1.95
C ALA A 27 6.69 4.46 2.67
N ALA A 28 6.66 4.36 4.00
CA ALA A 28 5.51 4.83 4.79
C ALA A 28 5.36 6.37 4.77
N PRO A 29 6.40 7.18 5.04
CA PRO A 29 6.30 8.65 4.92
C PRO A 29 5.91 9.13 3.52
N PHE A 30 6.39 8.45 2.47
CA PHE A 30 6.04 8.74 1.09
C PHE A 30 4.56 8.46 0.82
N ALA A 31 4.08 7.25 1.10
CA ALA A 31 2.71 6.84 0.85
C ALA A 31 1.71 7.72 1.62
N LEU A 32 1.97 7.97 2.90
CA LEU A 32 1.15 8.87 3.71
C LEU A 32 1.14 10.30 3.15
N GLY A 33 2.27 10.76 2.62
CA GLY A 33 2.35 12.08 2.01
C GLY A 33 1.52 12.19 0.73
N VAL A 34 1.55 11.18 -0.14
CA VAL A 34 0.73 11.14 -1.35
C VAL A 34 -0.77 11.07 -0.99
N VAL A 35 -1.14 10.29 0.03
CA VAL A 35 -2.50 10.28 0.58
C VAL A 35 -2.93 11.66 1.07
N GLY A 36 -2.05 12.37 1.78
CA GLY A 36 -2.30 13.75 2.20
C GLY A 36 -2.59 14.67 1.01
N ASP A 37 -1.82 14.54 -0.07
CA ASP A 37 -2.03 15.29 -1.32
C ASP A 37 -3.40 14.95 -1.95
N VAL A 38 -3.79 13.66 -1.99
CA VAL A 38 -5.10 13.21 -2.50
C VAL A 38 -6.26 13.79 -1.70
N LEU A 39 -6.11 13.89 -0.37
CA LEU A 39 -7.12 14.44 0.52
C LEU A 39 -7.10 15.97 0.60
N GLY A 40 -6.19 16.63 -0.14
CA GLY A 40 -6.07 18.09 -0.17
C GLY A 40 -5.52 18.68 1.12
N VAL A 41 -4.76 17.91 1.90
CA VAL A 41 -4.06 18.41 3.09
C VAL A 41 -3.00 19.44 2.63
N PRO A 42 -3.00 20.68 3.13
CA PRO A 42 -1.93 21.64 2.81
C PRO A 42 -0.59 21.20 3.40
N GLU A 43 0.51 21.45 2.71
CA GLU A 43 1.87 21.05 3.14
C GLU A 43 2.20 21.45 4.58
N LYS A 44 1.80 22.66 4.99
CA LYS A 44 1.98 23.17 6.36
C LYS A 44 1.29 22.32 7.44
N ASP A 45 0.24 21.57 7.08
CA ASP A 45 -0.54 20.73 8.00
C ASP A 45 -0.04 19.28 8.00
N PHE A 46 0.94 18.91 7.17
CA PHE A 46 1.47 17.53 7.12
C PHE A 46 2.00 17.02 8.47
N PRO A 47 2.70 17.83 9.30
CA PRO A 47 3.10 17.40 10.63
C PRO A 47 1.91 16.99 11.50
N LEU A 48 0.84 17.82 11.51
CA LEU A 48 -0.39 17.53 12.24
C LEU A 48 -1.11 16.31 11.67
N PHE A 49 -1.21 16.21 10.35
CA PHE A 49 -1.82 15.07 9.66
C PHE A 49 -1.14 13.75 10.02
N ARG A 50 0.20 13.73 10.08
CA ARG A 50 0.96 12.55 10.52
C ARG A 50 0.65 12.17 11.96
N GLU A 51 0.53 13.16 12.84
CA GLU A 51 0.29 12.94 14.27
C GLU A 51 -1.05 12.22 14.53
N PHE A 52 -2.14 12.71 13.94
CA PHE A 52 -3.45 12.08 14.15
C PHE A 52 -3.70 10.85 13.26
N VAL A 53 -2.87 10.58 12.25
CA VAL A 53 -2.99 9.35 11.44
C VAL A 53 -2.17 8.20 12.01
N ALA A 54 -1.03 8.45 12.66
CA ALA A 54 -0.16 7.39 13.16
C ALA A 54 -0.89 6.39 14.10
N PRO A 55 -1.69 6.80 15.10
CA PRO A 55 -2.43 5.87 15.94
C PRO A 55 -3.53 5.09 15.20
N VAL A 56 -4.11 5.70 14.15
CA VAL A 56 -5.10 5.03 13.28
C VAL A 56 -4.44 3.88 12.54
N LEU A 57 -3.25 4.10 11.97
CA LEU A 57 -2.49 3.05 11.28
C LEU A 57 -1.96 1.99 12.25
N GLU A 58 -1.54 2.37 13.46
CA GLU A 58 -1.12 1.44 14.52
C GLU A 58 -2.25 0.45 14.87
N LEU A 59 -3.51 0.92 14.95
CA LEU A 59 -4.67 0.05 15.21
C LEU A 59 -4.90 -0.99 14.10
N THR A 60 -4.57 -0.64 12.86
CA THR A 60 -4.76 -1.50 11.67
C THR A 60 -3.52 -2.32 11.30
N SER A 61 -2.46 -2.23 12.10
CA SER A 61 -1.16 -2.88 11.83
C SER A 61 -1.16 -4.40 12.05
N GLY A 62 -2.21 -4.94 12.69
CA GLY A 62 -2.31 -6.36 13.06
C GLY A 62 -1.57 -6.73 14.35
N GLU A 63 -0.94 -5.75 15.02
CA GLU A 63 -0.33 -5.94 16.34
C GLU A 63 -1.38 -6.01 17.47
N GLU A 64 -0.92 -6.43 18.65
CA GLU A 64 -1.79 -6.53 19.83
C GLU A 64 -2.26 -5.14 20.28
N VAL A 65 -3.58 -4.97 20.33
CA VAL A 65 -4.19 -3.68 20.67
C VAL A 65 -4.18 -3.51 22.19
N SER A 66 -3.33 -2.62 22.69
CA SER A 66 -3.26 -2.25 24.11
C SER A 66 -4.20 -1.08 24.44
N GLU A 67 -4.51 -0.88 25.73
CA GLU A 67 -5.29 0.29 26.20
C GLU A 67 -4.66 1.62 25.78
N ARG A 68 -3.32 1.69 25.74
CA ARG A 68 -2.58 2.86 25.25
C ARG A 68 -2.95 3.16 23.79
N VAL A 69 -2.91 2.13 22.93
CA VAL A 69 -3.24 2.24 21.50
C VAL A 69 -4.68 2.70 21.32
N LEU A 70 -5.62 2.13 22.08
CA LEU A 70 -7.03 2.54 22.04
C LEU A 70 -7.21 4.00 22.47
N GLY A 71 -6.56 4.42 23.56
CA GLY A 71 -6.63 5.80 24.04
C GLY A 71 -6.09 6.81 23.00
N SER A 72 -4.91 6.52 22.44
CA SER A 72 -4.32 7.33 21.37
C SER A 72 -5.18 7.35 20.11
N TYR A 73 -5.79 6.22 19.74
CA TYR A 73 -6.72 6.13 18.63
C TYR A 73 -7.94 7.04 18.79
N PHE A 74 -8.59 7.04 19.97
CA PHE A 74 -9.76 7.90 20.18
C PHE A 74 -9.40 9.39 20.14
N ALA A 75 -8.27 9.79 20.71
CA ALA A 75 -7.78 11.17 20.62
C ALA A 75 -7.50 11.56 19.15
N ALA A 76 -6.78 10.71 18.43
CA ALA A 76 -6.50 10.86 17.01
C ALA A 76 -7.78 10.96 16.15
N MET A 77 -8.78 10.13 16.41
CA MET A 77 -10.04 10.17 15.67
C MET A 77 -10.83 11.45 15.93
N ASN A 78 -10.76 12.02 17.15
CA ASN A 78 -11.37 13.32 17.41
C ASN A 78 -10.70 14.43 16.59
N GLU A 79 -9.38 14.45 16.53
CA GLU A 79 -8.63 15.42 15.72
C GLU A 79 -8.87 15.21 14.22
N PHE A 80 -8.86 13.97 13.76
CA PHE A 80 -9.19 13.59 12.39
C PHE A 80 -10.57 14.13 11.98
N CYS A 81 -11.60 13.85 12.80
CA CYS A 81 -12.96 14.33 12.55
C CYS A 81 -13.04 15.86 12.61
N ALA A 82 -12.34 16.52 13.55
CA ALA A 82 -12.33 17.97 13.66
C ALA A 82 -11.61 18.66 12.48
N TYR A 83 -10.57 18.04 11.93
CA TYR A 83 -9.83 18.53 10.77
C TYR A 83 -10.65 18.31 9.49
N PHE A 84 -10.99 17.06 9.18
CA PHE A 84 -11.72 16.73 7.95
C PHE A 84 -13.17 17.19 7.98
N GLY A 85 -13.77 17.39 9.15
CA GLY A 85 -15.09 18.02 9.33
C GLY A 85 -15.17 19.40 8.67
N ARG A 86 -14.06 20.15 8.69
CA ARG A 86 -13.96 21.49 8.08
C ARG A 86 -13.51 21.45 6.61
N SER A 87 -12.80 20.40 6.20
CA SER A 87 -12.30 20.23 4.82
C SER A 87 -13.42 20.09 3.79
N ASP A 88 -13.19 20.61 2.57
CA ASP A 88 -14.08 20.44 1.41
C ASP A 88 -13.92 19.10 0.69
N VAL A 89 -12.99 18.25 1.13
CA VAL A 89 -12.78 16.92 0.55
C VAL A 89 -14.08 16.11 0.59
N PHE A 90 -14.45 15.54 -0.56
CA PHE A 90 -15.69 14.78 -0.76
C PHE A 90 -16.99 15.54 -0.41
N LYS A 91 -17.01 16.89 -0.34
CA LYS A 91 -18.25 17.67 -0.14
C LYS A 91 -19.20 17.70 -1.36
N GLY A 92 -18.94 16.90 -2.39
CA GLY A 92 -19.79 16.78 -3.57
C GLY A 92 -20.71 15.55 -3.52
N GLY A 93 -21.98 15.72 -3.89
CA GLY A 93 -22.94 14.61 -4.03
C GLY A 93 -23.90 14.46 -2.83
N GLN A 94 -24.53 13.29 -2.73
CA GLN A 94 -25.51 12.95 -1.68
C GLN A 94 -24.86 12.27 -0.46
N LEU A 95 -23.63 12.65 -0.11
CA LEU A 95 -22.92 12.06 1.03
C LEU A 95 -23.24 12.82 2.32
N SER A 96 -23.63 12.09 3.36
CA SER A 96 -23.66 12.60 4.73
C SER A 96 -22.26 12.93 5.24
N GLU A 97 -22.18 13.74 6.29
CA GLU A 97 -20.89 14.05 6.93
C GLU A 97 -20.17 12.79 7.41
N GLN A 98 -20.90 11.82 7.97
CA GLN A 98 -20.34 10.56 8.43
C GLN A 98 -19.74 9.72 7.28
N GLU A 99 -20.44 9.62 6.15
CA GLU A 99 -19.92 8.92 4.97
C GLU A 99 -18.67 9.60 4.43
N ARG A 100 -18.66 10.93 4.41
CA ARG A 100 -17.51 11.74 3.98
C ARG A 100 -16.27 11.49 4.84
N LEU A 101 -16.43 11.53 6.16
CA LEU A 101 -15.37 11.24 7.13
C LEU A 101 -14.89 9.77 7.01
N SER A 102 -15.82 8.84 6.83
CA SER A 102 -15.51 7.42 6.64
C SER A 102 -14.71 7.18 5.37
N LEU A 103 -15.03 7.89 4.27
CA LEU A 103 -14.27 7.84 3.03
C LEU A 103 -12.86 8.43 3.20
N CYS A 104 -12.71 9.55 3.92
CA CYS A 104 -11.39 10.09 4.24
C CYS A 104 -10.55 9.06 5.00
N LEU A 105 -11.14 8.42 6.03
CA LEU A 105 -10.46 7.41 6.84
C LEU A 105 -10.07 6.20 5.99
N ALA A 106 -10.98 5.73 5.14
CA ALA A 106 -10.72 4.61 4.24
C ALA A 106 -9.58 4.91 3.26
N VAL A 107 -9.51 6.13 2.71
CA VAL A 107 -8.40 6.56 1.85
C VAL A 107 -7.08 6.60 2.61
N VAL A 108 -7.08 7.09 3.86
CA VAL A 108 -5.88 7.10 4.70
C VAL A 108 -5.35 5.69 4.96
N VAL A 109 -6.19 4.81 5.49
CA VAL A 109 -5.79 3.45 5.87
C VAL A 109 -5.40 2.64 4.63
N ALA A 110 -6.27 2.62 3.61
CA ALA A 110 -6.05 1.79 2.42
C ALA A 110 -4.88 2.31 1.57
N GLY A 111 -4.72 3.63 1.45
CA GLY A 111 -3.68 4.24 0.60
C GLY A 111 -2.28 4.24 1.23
N THR A 112 -2.17 4.16 2.55
CA THR A 112 -0.87 4.22 3.23
C THR A 112 -0.22 2.84 3.34
N ASP A 113 -0.89 1.88 3.98
CA ASP A 113 -0.27 0.59 4.30
C ASP A 113 -0.01 -0.27 3.05
N SER A 114 -0.98 -0.30 2.13
CA SER A 114 -0.86 -1.11 0.92
C SER A 114 0.27 -0.62 0.01
N THR A 115 0.36 0.70 -0.18
CA THR A 115 1.42 1.31 -0.98
C THR A 115 2.78 1.18 -0.30
N THR A 116 2.87 1.32 1.03
CA THR A 116 4.10 1.05 1.78
C THR A 116 4.66 -0.34 1.46
N ASN A 117 3.80 -1.36 1.53
CA ASN A 117 4.18 -2.74 1.21
C ASN A 117 4.53 -2.95 -0.26
N LEU A 118 3.80 -2.31 -1.18
CA LEU A 118 4.11 -2.32 -2.61
C LEU A 118 5.50 -1.77 -2.88
N LEU A 119 5.84 -0.61 -2.31
CA LEU A 119 7.13 0.03 -2.53
C LEU A 119 8.27 -0.79 -1.91
N ALA A 120 8.09 -1.30 -0.70
CA ALA A 120 9.07 -2.17 -0.05
C ALA A 120 9.33 -3.45 -0.86
N SER A 121 8.27 -4.09 -1.36
CA SER A 121 8.40 -5.29 -2.19
C SER A 121 8.97 -4.98 -3.57
N THR A 122 8.71 -3.78 -4.10
CA THR A 122 9.33 -3.30 -5.33
C THR A 122 10.85 -3.21 -5.15
N LEU A 123 11.33 -2.61 -4.06
CA LEU A 123 12.76 -2.54 -3.77
C LEU A 123 13.41 -3.94 -3.71
N LEU A 124 12.74 -4.94 -3.14
CA LEU A 124 13.25 -6.31 -3.07
C LEU A 124 13.35 -7.03 -4.42
N ARG A 125 12.40 -6.76 -5.33
CA ARG A 125 12.30 -7.45 -6.62
C ARG A 125 12.94 -6.70 -7.78
N LEU A 126 13.33 -5.45 -7.57
CA LEU A 126 13.85 -4.59 -8.63
C LEU A 126 15.22 -5.09 -9.13
N ASP A 127 15.26 -5.61 -10.36
CA ASP A 127 16.51 -5.82 -11.07
C ASP A 127 16.99 -4.48 -11.67
N ARG A 128 18.24 -4.11 -11.39
CA ARG A 128 18.87 -2.89 -11.91
C ARG A 128 18.98 -2.85 -13.44
N ARG A 129 18.91 -4.01 -14.10
CA ARG A 129 18.94 -4.13 -15.56
C ARG A 129 17.55 -3.98 -16.17
N GLU A 130 16.49 -4.10 -15.38
CA GLU A 130 15.13 -4.02 -15.87
C GLU A 130 14.72 -2.59 -16.18
N ARG A 131 14.10 -2.40 -17.34
CA ARG A 131 13.60 -1.09 -17.81
C ARG A 131 12.09 -1.08 -18.05
N ARG A 132 11.43 -2.23 -17.97
CA ARG A 132 9.97 -2.41 -18.10
C ARG A 132 9.26 -2.12 -16.78
N LEU A 133 9.42 -0.90 -16.25
CA LEU A 133 8.97 -0.54 -14.90
C LEU A 133 7.46 -0.67 -14.68
N GLY A 134 6.65 -0.48 -15.72
CA GLY A 134 5.21 -0.75 -15.65
C GLY A 134 4.91 -2.22 -15.35
N GLY A 135 5.66 -3.15 -15.95
CA GLY A 135 5.50 -4.59 -15.70
C GLY A 135 6.13 -5.05 -14.39
N VAL A 136 7.18 -4.36 -13.91
CA VAL A 136 7.75 -4.60 -12.56
C VAL A 136 6.67 -4.42 -11.51
N VAL A 137 5.90 -3.34 -11.57
CA VAL A 137 4.83 -3.09 -10.58
C VAL A 137 3.75 -4.17 -10.62
N GLU A 138 3.30 -4.59 -11.80
CA GLU A 138 2.29 -5.65 -11.92
C GLU A 138 2.81 -6.98 -11.38
N GLU A 139 4.05 -7.36 -11.65
CA GLU A 139 4.62 -8.61 -11.13
C GLU A 139 4.90 -8.55 -9.63
N VAL A 140 5.25 -7.38 -9.09
CA VAL A 140 5.36 -7.17 -7.64
C VAL A 140 3.98 -7.35 -7.01
N VAL A 141 2.93 -6.73 -7.56
CA VAL A 141 1.57 -6.89 -7.02
C VAL A 141 1.06 -8.33 -7.20
N ARG A 142 1.48 -9.05 -8.25
CA ARG A 142 1.15 -10.46 -8.43
C ARG A 142 1.78 -11.31 -7.33
N LEU A 143 3.09 -11.22 -7.15
CA LEU A 143 3.81 -12.08 -6.21
C LEU A 143 3.70 -11.58 -4.76
N ASP A 144 3.98 -10.32 -4.50
CA ASP A 144 3.94 -9.73 -3.15
C ASP A 144 2.79 -8.75 -3.02
N ALA A 145 1.58 -9.25 -3.31
CA ALA A 145 0.35 -8.47 -3.15
C ALA A 145 0.28 -7.87 -1.74
N PRO A 146 0.13 -6.54 -1.59
CA PRO A 146 0.03 -5.92 -0.28
C PRO A 146 -1.12 -6.45 0.58
N PHE A 147 -2.18 -6.94 -0.08
CA PHE A 147 -3.24 -7.73 0.52
C PHE A 147 -3.31 -9.11 -0.13
N ILE A 148 -3.23 -10.16 0.69
CA ILE A 148 -3.24 -11.55 0.21
C ILE A 148 -4.64 -12.07 -0.09
N GLY A 149 -5.69 -11.34 0.31
CA GLY A 149 -7.07 -11.74 0.06
C GLY A 149 -8.07 -10.94 0.88
N PHE A 150 -9.35 -11.16 0.59
CA PHE A 150 -10.47 -10.57 1.34
C PHE A 150 -11.60 -11.57 1.54
N PHE A 151 -12.38 -11.36 2.59
CA PHE A 151 -13.59 -12.12 2.82
C PHE A 151 -14.74 -11.69 1.89
N ARG A 152 -15.60 -12.64 1.56
CA ARG A 152 -16.94 -12.43 0.99
C ARG A 152 -17.95 -13.23 1.78
N THR A 153 -19.20 -12.79 1.75
CA THR A 153 -20.32 -13.52 2.38
C THR A 153 -21.24 -14.00 1.28
N ALA A 154 -21.60 -15.29 1.30
CA ALA A 154 -22.57 -15.85 0.38
C ALA A 154 -23.97 -15.28 0.68
N THR A 155 -24.58 -14.63 -0.30
CA THR A 155 -25.93 -14.03 -0.16
C THR A 155 -27.06 -15.00 -0.48
N ARG A 156 -26.71 -16.21 -0.94
CA ARG A 156 -27.62 -17.33 -1.22
C ARG A 156 -26.80 -18.62 -1.32
N PRO A 157 -27.43 -19.80 -1.25
CA PRO A 157 -26.73 -21.06 -1.49
C PRO A 157 -26.09 -21.09 -2.89
N VAL A 158 -24.85 -21.56 -2.97
CA VAL A 158 -24.08 -21.68 -4.22
C VAL A 158 -23.16 -22.89 -4.20
N ALA A 159 -22.90 -23.49 -5.37
CA ALA A 159 -21.88 -24.52 -5.53
C ALA A 159 -20.70 -23.94 -6.31
N MET A 160 -19.49 -24.03 -5.76
CA MET A 160 -18.26 -23.50 -6.37
C MET A 160 -17.12 -24.49 -6.14
N GLY A 161 -16.38 -24.85 -7.20
CA GLY A 161 -15.25 -25.78 -7.08
C GLY A 161 -15.62 -27.16 -6.51
N GLY A 162 -16.87 -27.61 -6.70
CA GLY A 162 -17.39 -28.84 -6.11
C GLY A 162 -17.81 -28.73 -4.63
N VAL A 163 -17.65 -27.57 -4.00
CA VAL A 163 -18.06 -27.31 -2.62
C VAL A 163 -19.42 -26.60 -2.60
N LYS A 164 -20.33 -27.07 -1.73
CA LYS A 164 -21.60 -26.39 -1.45
C LYS A 164 -21.36 -25.37 -0.34
N ILE A 165 -21.78 -24.13 -0.60
CA ILE A 165 -21.66 -22.99 0.30
C ILE A 165 -23.07 -22.53 0.63
N ALA A 166 -23.40 -22.45 1.92
CA ALA A 166 -24.69 -21.99 2.40
C ALA A 166 -24.77 -20.45 2.41
N GLU A 167 -25.99 -19.92 2.45
CA GLU A 167 -26.21 -18.49 2.69
C GLU A 167 -25.63 -18.08 4.06
N GLY A 168 -24.99 -16.92 4.10
CA GLY A 168 -24.35 -16.38 5.30
C GLY A 168 -22.92 -16.88 5.55
N GLU A 169 -22.46 -17.92 4.86
CA GLU A 169 -21.09 -18.41 5.02
C GLU A 169 -20.06 -17.41 4.48
N HIS A 170 -18.93 -17.31 5.19
CA HIS A 170 -17.81 -16.47 4.81
C HIS A 170 -16.76 -17.25 4.02
N LEU A 171 -16.28 -16.66 2.93
CA LEU A 171 -15.23 -17.21 2.09
C LEU A 171 -14.05 -16.26 2.09
N PHE A 172 -12.87 -16.76 2.41
CA PHE A 172 -11.64 -16.03 2.16
C PHE A 172 -11.20 -16.24 0.71
N LEU A 173 -11.20 -15.17 -0.07
CA LEU A 173 -10.69 -15.20 -1.43
C LEU A 173 -9.19 -14.96 -1.40
N ASP A 174 -8.40 -16.03 -1.47
CA ASP A 174 -6.94 -16.00 -1.42
C ASP A 174 -6.35 -15.55 -2.78
N TYR A 175 -6.03 -14.26 -2.86
CA TYR A 175 -5.40 -13.65 -4.03
C TYR A 175 -3.95 -14.12 -4.19
N ALA A 176 -3.23 -14.35 -3.08
CA ALA A 176 -1.84 -14.79 -3.14
C ALA A 176 -1.71 -16.17 -3.79
N ALA A 177 -2.63 -17.09 -3.48
CA ALA A 177 -2.73 -18.39 -4.12
C ALA A 177 -3.14 -18.26 -5.60
N GLY A 178 -4.18 -17.48 -5.90
CA GLY A 178 -4.63 -17.28 -7.28
C GLY A 178 -3.57 -16.66 -8.20
N ASN A 179 -2.77 -15.73 -7.68
CA ASN A 179 -1.66 -15.10 -8.39
C ASN A 179 -0.45 -16.03 -8.65
N ARG A 180 -0.45 -17.21 -8.03
CA ARG A 180 0.56 -18.26 -8.17
C ARG A 180 -0.03 -19.57 -8.71
N ASP A 181 -1.28 -19.56 -9.19
CA ASP A 181 -1.89 -20.76 -9.75
C ASP A 181 -1.07 -21.24 -10.96
N PRO A 182 -0.44 -22.44 -10.91
CA PRO A 182 0.41 -22.94 -12.00
C PRO A 182 -0.36 -23.20 -13.30
N LYS A 183 -1.70 -23.21 -13.27
CA LYS A 183 -2.54 -23.27 -14.47
C LYS A 183 -2.61 -21.95 -15.23
N VAL A 184 -2.23 -20.85 -14.58
CA VAL A 184 -2.40 -19.48 -15.08
C VAL A 184 -1.05 -18.79 -15.21
N PHE A 185 -0.18 -18.93 -14.21
CA PHE A 185 1.10 -18.25 -14.12
C PHE A 185 2.25 -19.24 -13.94
N THR A 186 3.38 -18.92 -14.57
CA THR A 186 4.66 -19.48 -14.18
C THR A 186 5.16 -18.79 -12.90
N GLU A 187 5.98 -19.47 -12.10
CA GLU A 187 6.42 -18.98 -10.78
C GLU A 187 7.44 -17.83 -10.86
N ASP A 188 8.09 -17.66 -12.00
CA ASP A 188 9.12 -16.65 -12.23
C ASP A 188 8.56 -15.21 -12.17
N PHE A 189 9.42 -14.29 -11.77
CA PHE A 189 9.16 -12.86 -11.85
C PHE A 189 9.53 -12.38 -13.26
N ASP A 190 8.54 -12.02 -14.07
CA ASP A 190 8.77 -11.55 -15.46
C ASP A 190 8.02 -10.24 -15.74
N PRO A 191 8.71 -9.08 -15.69
CA PRO A 191 8.13 -7.78 -16.04
C PRO A 191 7.65 -7.66 -17.50
N GLY A 192 7.92 -8.66 -18.35
CA GLY A 192 7.39 -8.77 -19.71
C GLY A 192 6.12 -9.58 -19.82
N ARG A 193 5.63 -10.16 -18.72
CA ARG A 193 4.46 -11.02 -18.74
C ARG A 193 3.27 -10.27 -19.35
N PRO A 194 2.49 -10.91 -20.25
CA PRO A 194 1.26 -10.32 -20.75
C PRO A 194 0.34 -9.91 -19.60
N SER A 195 -0.33 -8.77 -19.73
CA SER A 195 -1.25 -8.26 -18.70
C SER A 195 -2.54 -9.09 -18.55
N VAL A 196 -2.74 -10.08 -19.42
CA VAL A 196 -3.87 -11.01 -19.40
C VAL A 196 -3.34 -12.45 -19.45
N PRO A 197 -3.81 -13.35 -18.55
CA PRO A 197 -4.77 -13.10 -17.46
C PRO A 197 -4.19 -12.16 -16.38
N ALA A 198 -5.05 -11.25 -15.89
CA ALA A 198 -4.63 -10.26 -14.90
C ALA A 198 -4.48 -10.89 -13.51
N HIS A 199 -3.53 -10.39 -12.72
CA HIS A 199 -3.42 -10.77 -11.31
C HIS A 199 -4.59 -10.23 -10.49
N LEU A 200 -4.84 -10.83 -9.33
CA LEU A 200 -5.93 -10.50 -8.41
C LEU A 200 -5.57 -9.45 -7.35
N GLY A 201 -4.32 -8.96 -7.29
CA GLY A 201 -3.87 -8.06 -6.22
C GLY A 201 -4.62 -6.72 -6.12
N PHE A 202 -5.31 -6.27 -7.16
CA PHE A 202 -6.23 -5.11 -7.12
C PHE A 202 -7.72 -5.50 -6.98
N GLY A 203 -8.01 -6.78 -6.75
CA GLY A 203 -9.35 -7.34 -6.74
C GLY A 203 -9.98 -7.40 -8.13
N HIS A 204 -11.30 -7.62 -8.17
CA HIS A 204 -12.09 -7.66 -9.39
C HIS A 204 -13.55 -7.26 -9.11
N GLY A 205 -14.25 -6.76 -10.13
CA GLY A 205 -15.66 -6.38 -10.05
C GLY A 205 -15.90 -4.98 -9.46
N PRO A 206 -17.07 -4.72 -8.85
CA PRO A 206 -17.45 -3.38 -8.35
C PRO A 206 -16.52 -2.80 -7.29
N HIS A 207 -15.78 -3.66 -6.58
CA HIS A 207 -14.78 -3.27 -5.57
C HIS A 207 -13.34 -3.37 -6.10
N TYR A 208 -13.14 -3.33 -7.42
CA TYR A 208 -11.80 -3.18 -7.98
C TYR A 208 -11.13 -1.93 -7.39
N CYS A 209 -9.86 -2.06 -7.02
CA CYS A 209 -9.14 -1.05 -6.27
C CYS A 209 -9.22 0.34 -6.94
N LEU A 210 -9.86 1.28 -6.25
CA LEU A 210 -9.99 2.67 -6.70
C LEU A 210 -8.63 3.35 -6.91
N GLY A 211 -7.65 2.99 -6.07
CA GLY A 211 -6.29 3.51 -6.10
C GLY A 211 -5.35 2.82 -7.10
N ALA A 212 -5.82 1.84 -7.88
CA ALA A 212 -4.92 0.99 -8.67
C ALA A 212 -4.05 1.75 -9.69
N GLN A 213 -4.55 2.84 -10.27
CA GLN A 213 -3.77 3.67 -11.19
C GLN A 213 -2.76 4.55 -10.47
N LEU A 214 -3.10 5.03 -9.27
CA LEU A 214 -2.22 5.82 -8.43
C LEU A 214 -1.09 4.95 -7.88
N ALA A 215 -1.39 3.76 -7.35
CA ALA A 215 -0.40 2.79 -6.90
C ALA A 215 0.60 2.40 -8.01
N ARG A 216 0.12 2.21 -9.25
CA ARG A 216 0.97 1.99 -10.43
C ARG A 216 1.90 3.16 -10.71
N LEU A 217 1.37 4.39 -10.65
CA LEU A 217 2.15 5.61 -10.85
C LEU A 217 3.24 5.76 -9.78
N GLU A 218 2.87 5.59 -8.52
CA GLU A 218 3.77 5.65 -7.37
C GLU A 218 4.87 4.59 -7.46
N GLY A 219 4.50 3.32 -7.64
CA GLY A 219 5.45 2.21 -7.77
C GLY A 219 6.43 2.41 -8.91
N ARG A 220 5.94 2.87 -10.08
CA ARG A 220 6.81 3.18 -11.21
C ARG A 220 7.78 4.33 -10.90
N ILE A 221 7.28 5.45 -10.36
CA ILE A 221 8.13 6.60 -10.04
C ILE A 221 9.21 6.23 -9.02
N VAL A 222 8.84 5.50 -7.97
CA VAL A 222 9.82 5.07 -6.97
C VAL A 222 10.84 4.11 -7.57
N ALA A 223 10.42 3.15 -8.40
CA ALA A 223 11.35 2.28 -9.11
C ALA A 223 12.32 3.07 -10.00
N GLU A 224 11.83 4.07 -10.76
CA GLU A 224 12.68 4.97 -11.57
C GLU A 224 13.73 5.67 -10.69
N GLU A 225 13.30 6.30 -9.60
CA GLU A 225 14.20 7.06 -8.73
C GLU A 225 15.21 6.16 -7.99
N LEU A 226 14.83 4.93 -7.64
CA LEU A 226 15.75 3.93 -7.08
C LEU A 226 16.81 3.49 -8.09
N LEU A 227 16.42 3.26 -9.36
CA LEU A 227 17.34 2.89 -10.43
C LEU A 227 18.29 4.04 -10.79
N ASP A 228 17.78 5.25 -10.95
CA ASP A 228 18.57 6.43 -11.32
C ASP A 228 19.66 6.75 -10.31
N ARG A 229 19.40 6.47 -9.03
CA ARG A 229 20.35 6.67 -7.93
C ARG A 229 21.33 5.52 -7.75
N SER A 230 21.14 4.40 -8.46
CA SER A 230 21.83 3.14 -8.14
C SER A 230 21.67 2.75 -6.67
N SER A 231 20.48 2.96 -6.10
CA SER A 231 20.18 2.57 -4.73
C SER A 231 20.12 1.05 -4.59
N GLU A 232 20.46 0.51 -3.42
CA GLU A 232 20.40 -0.93 -3.14
C GLU A 232 19.77 -1.24 -1.80
N VAL A 233 19.12 -2.40 -1.76
CA VAL A 233 18.94 -3.15 -0.51
C VAL A 233 20.33 -3.44 0.05
N ALA A 234 20.61 -2.92 1.23
CA ALA A 234 21.83 -3.24 1.94
C ALA A 234 21.79 -4.70 2.43
N GLU A 235 22.92 -5.25 2.83
CA GLU A 235 22.98 -6.58 3.45
C GLU A 235 22.02 -6.63 4.65
N GLN A 236 21.05 -7.56 4.60
CA GLN A 236 20.12 -7.80 5.69
C GLN A 236 20.73 -8.82 6.67
N PRO A 237 20.62 -8.60 8.00
CA PRO A 237 20.99 -9.62 8.97
C PRO A 237 19.96 -10.76 8.95
N GLY A 238 20.25 -11.82 8.18
CA GLY A 238 19.37 -12.97 7.99
C GLY A 238 18.23 -12.71 7.00
N ASP A 239 17.19 -13.53 7.07
CA ASP A 239 16.05 -13.44 6.15
C ASP A 239 15.20 -12.18 6.39
N VAL A 240 14.61 -11.67 5.30
CA VAL A 240 13.64 -10.58 5.35
C VAL A 240 12.46 -10.99 6.24
N ARG A 241 12.21 -10.21 7.28
CA ARG A 241 11.05 -10.43 8.16
C ARG A 241 9.83 -9.75 7.56
N TYR A 242 8.71 -10.46 7.53
CA TYR A 242 7.41 -9.94 7.09
C TYR A 242 6.53 -9.62 8.29
N ARG A 243 5.65 -8.61 8.13
CA ARG A 243 4.65 -8.28 9.14
C ARG A 243 3.71 -9.47 9.37
N ARG A 244 3.36 -9.74 10.64
CA ARG A 244 2.38 -10.77 10.99
C ARG A 244 0.98 -10.18 10.97
N HIS A 245 0.29 -10.31 9.84
CA HIS A 245 -1.07 -9.83 9.69
C HIS A 245 -1.91 -10.84 8.91
N LEU A 246 -3.21 -10.94 9.23
CA LEU A 246 -4.15 -11.88 8.59
C LEU A 246 -4.29 -11.67 7.07
N ILE A 247 -4.43 -10.42 6.62
CA ILE A 247 -4.63 -10.09 5.20
C ILE A 247 -3.54 -9.21 4.58
N SER A 248 -2.77 -8.46 5.38
CA SER A 248 -1.71 -7.58 4.88
C SER A 248 -0.40 -8.34 4.75
N HIS A 249 0.36 -8.09 3.70
CA HIS A 249 1.65 -8.72 3.46
C HIS A 249 2.68 -7.72 2.96
N GLY A 250 3.83 -7.71 3.63
CA GLY A 250 5.00 -6.97 3.19
C GLY A 250 6.13 -7.03 4.22
N PRO A 251 7.34 -6.62 3.82
CA PRO A 251 8.50 -6.55 4.71
C PRO A 251 8.21 -5.66 5.92
N ALA A 252 8.65 -6.09 7.11
CA ALA A 252 8.57 -5.31 8.33
C ALA A 252 9.63 -4.20 8.38
N ALA A 253 10.82 -4.48 7.84
CA ALA A 253 11.92 -3.53 7.71
C ALA A 253 12.84 -4.00 6.56
N LEU A 254 13.54 -3.06 5.93
CA LEU A 254 14.53 -3.33 4.90
C LEU A 254 15.70 -2.36 5.06
N ARG A 255 16.88 -2.86 5.47
CA ARG A 255 18.10 -2.05 5.43
C ARG A 255 18.39 -1.57 4.02
N PHE A 256 18.65 -0.30 3.87
CA PHE A 256 18.72 0.37 2.59
C PHE A 256 19.83 1.40 2.59
N ARG A 257 20.60 1.43 1.51
CA ARG A 257 21.59 2.47 1.24
C ARG A 257 21.06 3.33 0.10
N PRO A 258 20.64 4.58 0.36
CA PRO A 258 20.25 5.49 -0.71
C PRO A 258 21.47 5.75 -1.59
N GLY A 259 21.34 5.44 -2.87
CA GLY A 259 22.35 5.81 -3.84
C GLY A 259 22.30 7.33 -4.13
N ARG A 260 23.34 7.85 -4.79
CA ARG A 260 23.39 9.25 -5.20
C ARG A 260 23.03 9.38 -6.67
N ARG A 261 22.35 10.46 -7.03
CA ARG A 261 22.12 10.76 -8.45
C ARG A 261 23.45 11.05 -9.15
N PRO A 262 23.67 10.51 -10.36
CA PRO A 262 24.72 11.02 -11.23
C PRO A 262 24.47 12.52 -11.49
N ALA A 263 25.55 13.30 -11.47
CA ALA A 263 25.52 14.74 -11.73
C ALA A 263 25.04 15.07 -13.17
#